data_AF-A0A2V1D196-F1
#
_entry.id   AF-A0A2V1D196-F1
#
_cell.length_a   1.000
_cell.length_b   1.000
_cell.length_c   1.000
_cell.angle_alpha   90.00
_cell.angle_beta   90.00
_cell.angle_gamma   90.00
#
_symmetry.space_group_name_H-M   'P 1'
#
loop_
_entity.id
_entity.type
_entity.pdbx_description
1 polymer ?
#
loop_
_entity_poly.entity_id
_entity_poly.type
_entity_poly.pdbx_seq_one_letter_code
_entity_poly.pdbx_strand_id
1 'polypeptide(L)'
;MALNAKEGNLSDEEYQHLVEKFNAKDNVDFLGKRLDHLFERIAGELPDHIALIHNDCSISYKELNSSANILARAFRKRGLNQGDVVGLAVSRSIDLIVVIIAVLKLGAAYVSIDPCFPAQRIKHMIENASPKFLLLDGDPTE
;
A
#
# COMPACT_ATOMS: atom_id res chain seq x y z
N MET A 1 5.93 -26.44 -13.28
CA MET A 1 5.99 -26.08 -14.71
C MET A 1 7.38 -25.53 -14.95
N ALA A 2 8.32 -26.38 -15.37
CA ALA A 2 9.71 -26.02 -15.56
C ALA A 2 9.82 -25.13 -16.80
N LEU A 3 10.34 -23.91 -16.64
CA LEU A 3 10.69 -23.03 -17.75
C LEU A 3 11.91 -23.64 -18.45
N ASN A 4 11.73 -23.98 -19.73
CA ASN A 4 12.74 -24.59 -20.58
C ASN A 4 13.95 -23.66 -20.74
N ALA A 5 15.11 -24.10 -20.26
CA ALA A 5 16.42 -23.51 -20.52
C ALA A 5 16.88 -23.73 -21.97
N LYS A 6 16.06 -23.38 -22.96
CA LYS A 6 16.38 -23.55 -24.40
C LYS A 6 16.33 -22.26 -25.23
N GLU A 7 16.22 -21.09 -24.60
CA GLU A 7 16.30 -19.78 -25.29
C GLU A 7 17.47 -18.91 -24.82
N GLY A 8 18.39 -19.43 -23.99
CA GLY A 8 19.56 -18.68 -23.52
C GLY A 8 20.83 -19.52 -23.57
N ASN A 9 21.94 -18.91 -24.00
CA ASN A 9 23.28 -19.48 -24.13
C ASN A 9 23.97 -19.84 -22.79
N LEU A 10 23.20 -20.11 -21.73
CA LEU A 10 23.74 -20.34 -20.39
C LEU A 10 24.04 -21.82 -20.19
N SER A 11 25.21 -22.11 -19.63
CA SER A 11 25.53 -23.43 -19.10
C SER A 11 24.68 -23.76 -17.88
N ASP A 12 24.53 -25.05 -17.57
CA ASP A 12 23.81 -25.52 -16.38
C ASP A 12 24.41 -24.94 -15.09
N GLU A 13 25.73 -24.75 -15.04
CA GLU A 13 26.43 -24.15 -13.90
C GLU A 13 26.11 -22.66 -13.74
N GLU A 14 26.09 -21.90 -14.82
CA GLU A 14 25.69 -20.49 -14.81
C GLU A 14 24.21 -20.33 -14.43
N TYR A 15 23.35 -21.21 -14.91
CA TYR A 15 21.94 -21.23 -14.54
C TYR A 15 21.76 -21.47 -13.03
N GLN A 16 22.43 -22.50 -12.48
CA GLN A 16 22.38 -22.79 -11.04
C GLN A 16 22.92 -21.61 -10.21
N HIS A 17 24.02 -20.99 -10.62
CA HIS A 17 24.58 -19.84 -9.91
C HIS A 17 23.61 -18.65 -9.87
N LEU A 18 22.93 -18.35 -10.98
CA LEU A 18 21.94 -17.27 -11.04
C LEU A 18 20.70 -17.60 -10.21
N VAL A 19 20.21 -18.84 -10.27
CA VAL A 19 19.01 -19.23 -9.50
C VAL A 19 19.30 -19.25 -8.00
N GLU A 20 20.44 -19.79 -7.59
CA GLU A 20 20.73 -19.99 -6.17
C GLU A 20 21.28 -18.74 -5.49
N LYS A 21 22.13 -17.94 -6.17
CA LYS A 21 22.75 -16.76 -5.55
C LYS A 21 22.01 -15.46 -5.85
N PHE A 22 21.59 -15.25 -7.09
CA PHE A 22 20.90 -14.01 -7.47
C PHE A 22 19.43 -13.99 -7.00
N ASN A 23 18.78 -15.15 -6.91
CA ASN A 23 17.45 -15.28 -6.31
C ASN A 23 17.50 -15.84 -4.88
N ALA A 24 18.65 -15.78 -4.21
CA ALA A 24 18.77 -16.16 -2.80
C ALA A 24 17.70 -15.40 -1.99
N LYS A 25 16.79 -16.15 -1.38
CA LYS A 25 15.69 -15.61 -0.58
C LYS A 25 16.14 -15.49 0.87
N ASP A 26 17.18 -14.71 1.10
CA ASP A 26 17.57 -14.39 2.47
C ASP A 26 16.46 -13.54 3.11
N ASN A 27 15.99 -13.99 4.27
CA ASN A 27 15.02 -13.28 5.11
C ASN A 27 13.61 -13.09 4.51
N VAL A 28 12.87 -14.20 4.38
CA VAL A 28 11.47 -14.24 3.88
C VAL A 28 10.42 -14.33 5.00
N ASP A 29 10.77 -13.99 6.24
CA ASP A 29 9.92 -14.16 7.43
C ASP A 29 8.61 -13.34 7.42
N PHE A 30 8.49 -12.42 6.46
CA PHE A 30 7.29 -11.61 6.20
C PHE A 30 6.44 -12.12 5.03
N LEU A 31 6.93 -13.08 4.22
CA LEU A 31 6.14 -13.63 3.11
C LEU A 31 4.87 -14.30 3.64
N GLY A 32 3.73 -14.01 3.00
CA GLY A 32 2.42 -14.49 3.40
C GLY A 32 1.79 -13.73 4.58
N LYS A 33 2.48 -12.77 5.20
CA LYS A 33 1.89 -11.90 6.23
C LYS A 33 1.32 -10.64 5.59
N ARG A 34 0.18 -10.18 6.12
CA ARG A 34 -0.41 -8.91 5.69
C ARG A 34 0.33 -7.73 6.32
N LEU A 35 0.55 -6.67 5.55
CA LEU A 35 1.28 -5.48 6.00
C LEU A 35 0.61 -4.81 7.20
N ASP A 36 -0.72 -4.78 7.26
CA ASP A 36 -1.47 -4.21 8.38
C ASP A 36 -1.25 -4.98 9.69
N HIS A 37 -1.13 -6.31 9.65
CA HIS A 37 -0.82 -7.11 10.85
C HIS A 37 0.61 -6.87 11.34
N LEU A 38 1.57 -6.75 10.40
CA LEU A 38 2.95 -6.42 10.75
C LEU A 38 3.02 -5.02 11.39
N PHE A 39 2.29 -4.06 10.81
CA PHE A 39 2.18 -2.71 11.35
C PHE A 39 1.53 -2.69 12.75
N GLU A 40 0.42 -3.41 12.96
CA GLU A 40 -0.25 -3.47 14.27
C GLU A 40 0.66 -4.08 15.35
N ARG A 41 1.45 -5.09 15.01
CA ARG A 41 2.43 -5.68 15.93
C ARG A 41 3.45 -4.63 16.36
N ILE A 42 4.07 -3.93 15.41
CA ILE A 42 5.05 -2.87 15.73
C ILE A 42 4.40 -1.73 16.51
N ALA A 43 3.16 -1.35 16.17
CA ALA A 43 2.45 -0.30 16.89
C ALA A 43 2.06 -0.69 18.33
N GLY A 44 1.96 -2.00 18.62
CA GLY A 44 1.82 -2.50 19.98
C GLY A 44 3.14 -2.60 20.75
N GLU A 45 4.24 -2.94 20.05
CA GLU A 45 5.59 -3.05 20.64
C GLU A 45 6.22 -1.69 20.94
N LEU A 46 6.00 -0.69 20.06
CA LEU A 46 6.62 0.65 20.12
C LEU A 46 5.57 1.76 20.03
N PRO A 47 4.56 1.80 20.94
CA PRO A 47 3.41 2.68 20.79
C PRO A 47 3.74 4.17 20.77
N ASP A 48 4.70 4.59 21.60
CA ASP A 48 5.04 6.00 21.80
C ASP A 48 6.19 6.48 20.88
N HIS A 49 6.77 5.59 20.07
CA HIS A 49 7.76 5.98 19.07
C HIS A 49 7.10 6.76 17.93
N ILE A 50 7.80 7.75 17.40
CA ILE A 50 7.37 8.51 16.23
C ILE A 50 7.34 7.59 15.00
N ALA A 51 6.16 7.49 14.38
CA ALA A 51 5.93 6.71 13.17
C ALA A 51 6.07 7.57 11.91
N LEU A 52 5.61 8.82 11.97
CA LEU A 52 5.58 9.74 10.83
C LEU A 52 5.92 11.15 11.29
N ILE A 53 6.66 11.85 10.42
CA ILE A 53 6.94 13.27 10.53
C ILE A 53 6.58 13.90 9.18
N HIS A 54 5.80 14.99 9.21
CA HIS A 54 5.47 15.78 8.05
C HIS A 54 5.47 17.26 8.45
N ASN A 55 6.40 18.03 7.90
CA ASN A 55 6.70 19.40 8.34
C ASN A 55 6.96 19.42 9.85
N ASP A 56 6.31 20.32 10.59
CA ASP A 56 6.44 20.46 12.05
C ASP A 56 5.52 19.52 12.84
N CYS A 57 4.76 18.66 12.15
CA CYS A 57 3.86 17.70 12.79
C CYS A 57 4.53 16.31 12.84
N SER A 58 4.41 15.65 13.99
CA SER A 58 4.76 14.24 14.15
C SER A 58 3.65 13.49 14.85
N ILE A 59 3.51 12.20 14.52
CA ILE A 59 2.58 11.30 15.20
C ILE A 59 3.27 10.00 15.55
N SER A 60 2.89 9.45 16.70
CA SER A 60 3.34 8.16 17.21
C SER A 60 2.70 6.99 16.45
N TYR A 61 3.27 5.80 16.60
CA TYR A 61 2.67 4.56 16.08
C TYR A 61 1.27 4.31 16.66
N LYS A 62 1.07 4.60 17.94
CA LYS A 62 -0.24 4.46 18.59
C LYS A 62 -1.29 5.39 17.99
N GLU A 63 -0.95 6.65 17.75
CA GLU A 63 -1.85 7.63 17.14
C GLU A 63 -2.18 7.25 15.70
N LEU A 64 -1.16 6.91 14.90
CA LEU A 64 -1.34 6.48 13.52
C LEU A 64 -2.26 5.25 13.42
N ASN A 65 -2.01 4.24 14.25
CA ASN A 65 -2.82 3.02 14.27
C ASN A 65 -4.27 3.30 14.70
N SER A 66 -4.45 4.17 15.70
CA SER A 66 -5.78 4.55 16.19
C SER A 66 -6.59 5.29 15.13
N SER A 67 -5.99 6.29 14.47
CA SER A 67 -6.62 7.04 13.37
C SER A 67 -6.97 6.13 12.20
N ALA A 68 -6.06 5.23 11.80
CA ALA A 68 -6.31 4.28 10.73
C ALA A 68 -7.44 3.28 11.09
N ASN A 69 -7.52 2.85 12.35
CA ASN A 69 -8.60 1.96 12.82
C ASN A 69 -9.96 2.65 12.80
N ILE A 70 -10.04 3.93 13.20
CA ILE A 70 -11.27 4.72 13.13
C ILE A 70 -11.72 4.85 11.68
N LEU A 71 -10.80 5.22 10.79
CA LEU A 71 -11.11 5.40 9.37
C LEU A 71 -11.51 4.08 8.70
N ALA A 72 -10.82 2.97 8.98
CA ALA A 72 -11.17 1.65 8.46
C ALA A 72 -12.59 1.23 8.86
N ARG A 73 -12.99 1.49 10.11
CA ARG A 73 -14.36 1.25 10.57
C ARG A 73 -15.37 2.12 9.81
N ALA A 74 -15.03 3.38 9.55
CA ALA A 74 -15.89 4.28 8.78
C ALA A 74 -16.06 3.83 7.32
N PHE A 75 -14.98 3.40 6.65
CA PHE A 75 -15.05 2.83 5.30
C PHE A 75 -15.86 1.54 5.25
N ARG A 76 -15.65 0.63 6.21
CA ARG A 76 -16.45 -0.61 6.30
C ARG A 76 -17.95 -0.31 6.45
N LYS A 77 -18.31 0.67 7.28
CA LYS A 77 -19.71 1.12 7.41
C LYS A 77 -20.30 1.69 6.11
N ARG A 78 -19.46 2.28 5.26
CA ARG A 78 -19.84 2.77 3.91
C ARG A 78 -19.77 1.69 2.84
N GLY A 79 -19.42 0.46 3.22
CA GLY A 79 -19.44 -0.71 2.35
C GLY A 79 -18.12 -1.05 1.67
N LEU A 80 -16.99 -0.46 2.08
CA LEU A 80 -15.67 -0.91 1.60
C LEU A 80 -15.32 -2.27 2.21
N ASN A 81 -15.02 -3.24 1.35
CA ASN A 81 -14.75 -4.63 1.70
C ASN A 81 -13.39 -5.10 1.15
N GLN A 82 -13.00 -6.31 1.54
CA GLN A 82 -11.80 -6.97 1.02
C GLN A 82 -11.88 -7.10 -0.51
N GLY A 83 -10.78 -6.79 -1.19
CA GLY A 83 -10.69 -6.84 -2.65
C GLY A 83 -11.21 -5.60 -3.39
N ASP A 84 -11.92 -4.69 -2.71
CA ASP A 84 -12.28 -3.40 -3.29
C ASP A 84 -11.05 -2.50 -3.51
N VAL A 85 -11.16 -1.54 -4.43
CA VAL A 85 -10.10 -0.57 -4.74
C VAL A 85 -10.52 0.83 -4.30
N VAL A 86 -9.59 1.58 -3.71
CA VAL A 86 -9.76 3.01 -3.36
C VAL A 86 -8.78 3.86 -4.17
N GLY A 87 -9.30 4.81 -4.94
CA GLY A 87 -8.49 5.80 -5.63
C GLY A 87 -8.06 6.92 -4.67
N LEU A 88 -6.78 7.30 -4.71
CA LEU A 88 -6.20 8.35 -3.85
C LEU A 88 -5.65 9.47 -4.72
N ALA A 89 -6.35 10.59 -4.80
CA ALA A 89 -5.84 11.86 -5.34
C ALA A 89 -5.73 12.88 -4.20
N VAL A 90 -4.87 12.53 -3.24
CA VAL A 90 -4.62 13.26 -2.00
C VAL A 90 -3.15 13.64 -1.99
N SER A 91 -2.84 14.88 -1.60
CA SER A 91 -1.48 15.39 -1.48
C SER A 91 -0.72 14.66 -0.38
N ARG A 92 0.61 14.75 -0.42
CA ARG A 92 1.47 14.17 0.61
C ARG A 92 1.13 14.79 1.98
N SER A 93 0.69 13.96 2.91
CA SER A 93 0.27 14.36 4.24
C SER A 93 0.31 13.18 5.21
N ILE A 94 0.14 13.45 6.51
CA ILE A 94 -0.10 12.40 7.51
C ILE A 94 -1.40 11.64 7.18
N ASP A 95 -2.44 12.36 6.75
CA ASP A 95 -3.74 11.78 6.43
C ASP A 95 -3.67 10.78 5.28
N LEU A 96 -2.81 11.03 4.28
CA LEU A 96 -2.56 10.06 3.21
C LEU A 96 -2.09 8.70 3.77
N ILE A 97 -1.18 8.71 4.74
CA ILE A 97 -0.69 7.47 5.34
C ILE A 97 -1.74 6.81 6.22
N VAL A 98 -2.52 7.60 6.97
CA VAL A 98 -3.70 7.11 7.72
C VAL A 98 -4.67 6.39 6.79
N VAL A 99 -4.97 6.97 5.63
CA VAL A 99 -5.84 6.40 4.60
C VAL A 99 -5.28 5.09 4.06
N ILE A 100 -4.00 5.06 3.66
CA ILE A 100 -3.37 3.86 3.13
C ILE A 100 -3.44 2.70 4.14
N ILE A 101 -3.08 2.95 5.40
CA ILE A 101 -3.13 1.92 6.44
C ILE A 101 -4.58 1.47 6.69
N ALA A 102 -5.55 2.39 6.69
CA ALA A 102 -6.97 2.05 6.85
C ALA A 102 -7.49 1.14 5.73
N VAL A 103 -7.11 1.41 4.47
CA VAL A 103 -7.45 0.59 3.31
C VAL A 103 -6.84 -0.81 3.43
N LEU A 104 -5.56 -0.89 3.80
CA LEU A 104 -4.87 -2.18 3.98
C LEU A 104 -5.47 -3.02 5.10
N LYS A 105 -5.89 -2.40 6.22
CA LYS A 105 -6.59 -3.07 7.33
C LYS A 105 -7.90 -3.73 6.90
N LEU A 106 -8.56 -3.19 5.87
CA LEU A 106 -9.79 -3.76 5.31
C LEU A 106 -9.53 -4.89 4.31
N GLY A 107 -8.26 -5.14 3.96
CA GLY A 107 -7.90 -6.05 2.87
C GLY A 107 -8.27 -5.49 1.49
N ALA A 108 -8.48 -4.19 1.39
CA ALA A 108 -8.69 -3.47 0.15
C ALA A 108 -7.36 -3.01 -0.45
N ALA A 109 -7.37 -2.65 -1.72
CA ALA A 109 -6.24 -2.07 -2.42
C ALA A 109 -6.42 -0.56 -2.61
N TYR A 110 -5.31 0.17 -2.79
CA TYR A 110 -5.36 1.58 -3.17
C TYR A 110 -4.64 1.80 -4.50
N VAL A 111 -5.06 2.83 -5.23
CA VAL A 111 -4.40 3.30 -6.45
C VAL A 111 -4.15 4.80 -6.30
N SER A 112 -2.89 5.21 -6.37
CA SER A 112 -2.53 6.63 -6.38
C SER A 112 -2.85 7.25 -7.73
N ILE A 113 -3.54 8.39 -7.72
CA ILE A 113 -3.94 9.16 -8.90
C ILE A 113 -3.34 10.55 -8.72
N ASP A 114 -2.38 10.91 -9.57
CA ASP A 114 -1.80 12.25 -9.56
C ASP A 114 -2.74 13.22 -10.31
N PRO A 115 -3.28 14.26 -9.63
CA PRO A 115 -4.14 15.26 -10.28
C PRO A 115 -3.40 16.11 -11.33
N CYS A 116 -2.05 16.12 -11.32
CA CYS A 116 -1.25 16.82 -12.32
C CYS A 116 -1.24 16.12 -13.68
N PHE A 117 -1.75 14.88 -13.76
CA PHE A 117 -1.86 14.18 -15.02
C PHE A 117 -2.94 14.79 -15.93
N PRO A 118 -2.79 14.69 -17.26
CA PRO A 118 -3.83 15.11 -18.19
C PRO A 118 -5.17 14.42 -17.89
N ALA A 119 -6.27 15.14 -18.03
CA ALA A 119 -7.61 14.65 -17.69
C ALA A 119 -7.95 13.30 -18.34
N GLN A 120 -7.50 13.07 -19.59
CA GLN A 120 -7.70 11.80 -20.28
C GLN A 120 -6.94 10.63 -19.63
N ARG A 121 -5.75 10.88 -19.06
CA ARG A 121 -4.98 9.88 -18.30
C ARG A 121 -5.68 9.56 -16.98
N ILE A 122 -6.14 10.58 -16.26
CA ILE A 122 -6.89 10.39 -15.00
C ILE A 122 -8.15 9.56 -15.26
N LYS A 123 -8.92 9.92 -16.29
CA LYS A 123 -10.12 9.18 -16.71
C LYS A 123 -9.80 7.71 -17.00
N HIS A 124 -8.77 7.46 -17.81
CA HIS A 124 -8.34 6.09 -18.12
C HIS A 124 -7.88 5.32 -16.87
N MET A 125 -7.21 5.96 -15.91
CA MET A 125 -6.83 5.31 -14.64
C MET A 125 -8.05 4.92 -13.81
N ILE A 126 -9.03 5.82 -13.69
CA ILE A 126 -10.27 5.56 -12.94
C ILE A 126 -11.08 4.45 -13.61
N GLU A 127 -11.23 4.47 -14.94
CA GLU A 127 -11.95 3.44 -15.68
C GLU A 127 -11.32 2.06 -15.50
N ASN A 128 -9.99 1.96 -15.64
CA ASN A 128 -9.29 0.68 -15.49
C ASN A 128 -9.27 0.17 -14.05
N ALA A 129 -9.07 1.05 -13.06
CA ALA A 129 -9.02 0.66 -11.66
C ALA A 129 -10.40 0.41 -11.06
N SER A 130 -11.45 1.01 -11.64
CA SER A 130 -12.83 0.97 -11.16
C SER A 130 -12.95 1.12 -9.64
N PRO A 131 -12.38 2.20 -9.05
CA PRO A 131 -12.33 2.36 -7.61
C PRO A 131 -13.72 2.53 -7.03
N LYS A 132 -13.99 1.87 -5.91
CA LYS A 132 -15.25 1.99 -5.18
C LYS A 132 -15.40 3.33 -4.48
N PHE A 133 -14.28 3.89 -4.05
CA PHE A 133 -14.19 5.24 -3.49
C PHE A 133 -13.05 5.99 -4.16
N LEU A 134 -13.25 7.29 -4.37
CA LEU A 134 -12.18 8.22 -4.70
C LEU A 134 -12.03 9.18 -3.53
N LEU A 135 -10.83 9.26 -2.98
CA LEU A 135 -10.47 10.21 -1.94
C LEU A 135 -9.67 11.35 -2.58
N LEU A 136 -10.10 12.56 -2.24
CA LEU A 136 -9.54 13.82 -2.69
C LEU A 136 -9.08 14.60 -1.46
N ASP A 137 -8.11 15.50 -1.62
CA ASP A 137 -7.91 16.55 -0.60
C ASP A 137 -9.23 17.33 -0.40
N GLY A 138 -9.55 17.73 0.83
CA GLY A 138 -10.66 18.66 1.07
C GLY A 138 -10.20 20.08 0.76
N ASP A 139 -10.86 20.93 -0.03
CA ASP A 139 -12.13 20.89 -0.78
C ASP A 139 -11.83 21.41 -2.22
N PRO A 140 -12.43 20.89 -3.32
CA PRO A 140 -12.42 21.54 -4.63
C PRO A 140 -13.38 22.74 -4.75
N THR A 141 -13.98 23.20 -3.65
CA THR A 141 -14.82 24.40 -3.55
C THR A 141 -14.35 25.28 -2.38
N GLU A 142 -13.33 26.13 -2.50
CA GLU A 142 -13.15 27.24 -3.48
C GLU A 142 -13.28 26.93 -4.98
#